data_AF-A0A6M2EJ58-F1
#
_entry.id   AF-A0A6M2EJ58-F1
#
_cell.length_a   1.000
_cell.length_b   1.000
_cell.length_c   1.000
_cell.angle_alpha   90.00
_cell.angle_beta   90.00
_cell.angle_gamma   90.00
#
_symmetry.space_group_name_H-M   'P 1'
#
loop_
_entity.id
_entity.type
_entity.pdbx_description
1 polymer ?
#
loop_
_entity_poly.entity_id
_entity_poly.type
_entity_poly.pdbx_seq_one_letter_code
_entity_poly.pdbx_strand_id
1 'polypeptide(L)'
;MDIKKMNLGQCKQNMSICLCSGQGTIALELLEQAPEIDTIIVPISGGGLISGVALAAKSINPSIRILAAEPRGANDAALSKAAGEIVKLPETNTIADGRRASLGSLTWPVVRDLVDAVITVEDQEIVEATKLCYEVLKVVVEPSGAIGLAAVLSDSFQNNPAWKDSNHVGIVLSGGNLDLGVLWDSICGL
;
A
#
# COMPACT_ATOMS: atom_id res chain seq x y z
N MET A 1 18.86 12.86 -31.41
CA MET A 1 19.38 13.54 -30.20
C MET A 1 19.44 12.49 -29.10
N ASP A 2 20.64 12.15 -28.64
CA ASP A 2 20.89 10.93 -27.87
C ASP A 2 20.67 11.18 -26.36
N ILE A 3 19.58 10.63 -25.81
CA ILE A 3 19.12 10.88 -24.41
C ILE A 3 20.22 10.53 -23.40
N LYS A 4 21.16 9.63 -23.74
CA LYS A 4 22.32 9.27 -22.90
C LYS A 4 23.32 10.40 -22.68
N LYS A 5 23.35 11.45 -23.52
CA LYS A 5 24.30 12.58 -23.38
C LYS A 5 23.83 13.67 -22.41
N MET A 6 22.60 13.62 -21.91
CA MET A 6 22.02 14.71 -21.11
C MET A 6 22.33 14.64 -19.60
N ASN A 7 23.13 13.67 -19.13
CA ASN A 7 23.48 13.48 -17.72
C ASN A 7 22.27 13.61 -16.76
N LEU A 8 21.10 13.11 -17.20
CA LEU A 8 19.88 13.14 -16.41
C LEU A 8 20.00 12.10 -15.29
N GLY A 9 19.84 12.53 -14.04
CA GLY A 9 19.77 11.60 -12.91
C GLY A 9 18.57 10.66 -13.06
N GLN A 10 18.77 9.35 -12.84
CA GLN A 10 17.66 8.40 -12.84
C GLN A 10 16.88 8.50 -11.53
N CYS A 11 15.61 8.92 -11.61
CA CYS A 11 14.67 8.80 -10.51
C CYS A 11 14.08 7.37 -10.51
N LYS A 12 14.50 6.53 -9.57
CA LYS A 12 13.96 5.18 -9.39
C LYS A 12 12.74 5.23 -8.47
N GLN A 13 11.60 4.71 -8.96
CA GLN A 13 10.28 4.83 -8.31
C GLN A 13 10.16 4.26 -6.87
N ASN A 14 11.13 3.51 -6.35
CA ASN A 14 11.08 2.94 -4.98
C ASN A 14 12.47 2.76 -4.34
N MET A 15 13.50 3.47 -4.84
CA MET A 15 14.90 3.17 -4.47
C MET A 15 15.73 4.43 -4.20
N SER A 16 15.10 5.47 -3.65
CA SER A 16 15.74 6.70 -3.23
C SER A 16 15.25 7.15 -1.86
N ILE A 17 16.17 7.64 -1.04
CA ILE A 17 15.88 8.20 0.29
C ILE A 17 14.90 9.37 0.20
N CYS A 18 15.09 10.27 -0.77
CA CYS A 18 14.23 11.44 -0.95
C CYS A 18 12.79 11.04 -1.29
N LEU A 19 12.62 9.94 -2.02
CA LEU A 19 11.30 9.44 -2.37
C LEU A 19 10.59 8.92 -1.12
N CYS A 20 11.27 8.12 -0.29
CA CYS A 20 10.72 7.64 0.97
C CYS A 20 10.39 8.81 1.92
N SER A 21 11.26 9.82 2.00
CA SER A 21 11.01 11.03 2.79
C SER A 21 9.77 11.79 2.32
N GLY A 22 9.60 11.94 1.00
CA GLY A 22 8.41 12.56 0.42
C GLY A 22 7.13 11.78 0.72
N GLN A 23 7.17 10.44 0.61
CA GLN A 23 6.00 9.61 0.97
C GLN A 23 5.64 9.68 2.45
N GLY A 24 6.61 9.99 3.32
CA GLY A 24 6.38 10.13 4.76
C GLY A 24 5.51 11.31 5.15
N THR A 25 5.33 12.32 4.28
CA THR A 25 4.45 13.46 4.59
C THR A 25 3.00 13.03 4.78
N ILE A 26 2.58 11.92 4.15
CA ILE A 26 1.25 11.34 4.34
C ILE A 26 0.99 11.03 5.82
N ALA A 27 1.97 10.45 6.54
CA ALA A 27 1.81 10.19 7.97
C ALA A 27 1.79 11.47 8.81
N LEU A 28 2.54 12.50 8.40
CA LEU A 28 2.53 13.79 9.10
C LEU A 28 1.14 14.43 9.01
N GLU A 29 0.59 14.50 7.79
CA GLU A 29 -0.73 15.07 7.52
C GLU A 29 -1.84 14.24 8.18
N LEU A 30 -1.77 12.91 8.07
CA LEU A 30 -2.78 12.00 8.63
C LEU A 30 -2.85 12.12 10.16
N LEU A 31 -1.71 12.19 10.84
CA LEU A 31 -1.66 12.30 12.31
C LEU A 31 -1.91 13.72 12.82
N GLU A 32 -1.74 14.74 11.97
CA GLU A 32 -2.23 16.10 12.26
C GLU A 32 -3.76 16.16 12.17
N GLN A 33 -4.35 15.51 11.17
CA GLN A 33 -5.80 15.50 10.94
C GLN A 33 -6.57 14.60 11.91
N ALA A 34 -5.97 13.46 12.31
CA ALA A 34 -6.56 12.49 13.22
C ALA A 34 -5.50 11.96 14.21
N PRO A 35 -5.18 12.72 15.28
CA PRO A 35 -4.14 12.37 16.25
C PRO A 35 -4.41 11.08 17.05
N GLU A 36 -5.66 10.62 17.09
CA GLU A 36 -6.10 9.42 17.81
C GLU A 36 -5.79 8.10 17.09
N ILE A 37 -5.31 8.15 15.83
CA ILE A 37 -4.96 6.97 15.04
C ILE A 37 -3.93 6.11 15.78
N ASP A 38 -4.27 4.84 15.99
CA ASP A 38 -3.41 3.84 16.64
C ASP A 38 -2.85 2.80 15.67
N THR A 39 -3.43 2.71 14.47
CA THR A 39 -3.04 1.74 13.44
C THR A 39 -3.18 2.36 12.05
N ILE A 40 -2.18 2.18 11.18
CA ILE A 40 -2.19 2.67 9.80
C ILE A 40 -2.01 1.50 8.84
N ILE A 41 -2.93 1.35 7.90
CA ILE A 41 -2.89 0.37 6.82
C ILE A 41 -2.37 1.03 5.55
N VAL A 42 -1.30 0.48 4.99
CA VAL A 42 -0.62 1.04 3.83
C VAL A 42 -0.46 0.00 2.73
N PRO A 43 -0.91 0.27 1.49
CA PRO A 43 -0.62 -0.59 0.35
C PRO A 43 0.89 -0.77 0.11
N ILE A 44 1.34 -2.02 -0.11
CA ILE A 44 2.75 -2.35 -0.35
C ILE A 44 3.00 -2.86 -1.78
N SER A 45 4.22 -2.67 -2.26
CA SER A 45 4.75 -3.06 -3.59
C SER A 45 6.27 -3.01 -3.37
N GLY A 46 7.01 -2.18 -4.10
CA GLY A 46 8.44 -1.92 -3.81
C GLY A 46 8.75 -1.31 -2.43
N GLY A 47 7.75 -0.93 -1.64
CA GLY A 47 7.89 -0.56 -0.23
C GLY A 47 8.20 0.91 0.05
N GLY A 48 8.32 1.77 -0.97
CA GLY A 48 8.67 3.18 -0.77
C GLY A 48 7.65 3.96 0.06
N LEU A 49 6.37 3.81 -0.27
CA LEU A 49 5.25 4.46 0.43
C LEU A 49 5.20 4.06 1.91
N ILE A 50 5.10 2.76 2.20
CA ILE A 50 5.01 2.27 3.57
C ILE A 50 6.28 2.57 4.38
N SER A 51 7.45 2.61 3.74
CA SER A 51 8.68 2.98 4.44
C SER A 51 8.64 4.42 4.93
N GLY A 52 8.21 5.36 4.07
CA GLY A 52 8.02 6.76 4.45
C GLY A 52 7.02 6.93 5.57
N VAL A 53 5.83 6.33 5.41
CA VAL A 53 4.74 6.36 6.41
C VAL A 53 5.20 5.78 7.75
N ALA A 54 5.85 4.61 7.75
CA ALA A 54 6.31 3.95 8.97
C ALA A 54 7.36 4.78 9.71
N LEU A 55 8.35 5.32 8.99
CA LEU A 55 9.40 6.16 9.58
C LEU A 55 8.82 7.41 10.24
N ALA A 56 7.92 8.12 9.54
CA ALA A 56 7.30 9.33 10.08
C ALA A 56 6.37 9.03 11.26
N ALA A 57 5.46 8.07 11.12
CA ALA A 57 4.49 7.72 12.16
C ALA A 57 5.17 7.21 13.43
N LYS A 58 6.12 6.27 13.32
CA LYS A 58 6.85 5.72 14.49
C LYS A 58 7.77 6.77 15.15
N SER A 59 8.23 7.77 14.41
CA SER A 59 8.99 8.90 14.98
C SER A 59 8.11 9.84 15.81
N ILE A 60 6.84 9.99 15.43
CA ILE A 60 5.85 10.78 16.18
C ILE A 60 5.35 9.99 17.40
N ASN A 61 4.90 8.75 17.17
CA ASN A 61 4.44 7.84 18.21
C ASN A 61 4.86 6.39 17.87
N PRO A 62 5.84 5.82 18.57
CA PRO A 62 6.35 4.48 18.28
C PRO A 62 5.32 3.37 18.53
N SER A 63 4.24 3.67 19.25
CA SER A 63 3.17 2.71 19.55
C SER A 63 2.18 2.51 18.40
N ILE A 64 2.17 3.40 17.39
CA ILE A 64 1.29 3.26 16.22
C ILE A 64 1.67 2.00 15.46
N ARG A 65 0.71 1.10 15.21
CA ARG A 65 0.92 -0.09 14.39
C ARG A 65 0.91 0.26 12.92
N ILE A 66 1.86 -0.27 12.16
CA ILE A 66 1.91 -0.12 10.70
C ILE A 66 1.69 -1.48 10.06
N LEU A 67 0.60 -1.64 9.32
CA LEU A 67 0.28 -2.90 8.65
C LEU A 67 0.30 -2.68 7.13
N ALA A 68 0.99 -3.57 6.42
CA ALA A 68 0.99 -3.56 4.98
C ALA A 68 -0.24 -4.30 4.42
N ALA A 69 -0.80 -3.81 3.32
CA ALA A 69 -1.82 -4.51 2.54
C ALA A 69 -1.24 -4.93 1.17
N GLU A 70 -1.29 -6.23 0.87
CA GLU A 70 -0.65 -6.84 -0.30
C GLU A 70 -1.62 -7.82 -1.00
N PRO A 71 -1.63 -7.93 -2.34
CA PRO A 71 -2.47 -8.91 -3.01
C PRO A 71 -1.87 -10.32 -2.86
N ARG A 72 -2.72 -11.34 -2.69
CA ARG A 72 -2.29 -12.74 -2.56
C ARG A 72 -1.39 -13.18 -3.71
N GLY A 73 -1.75 -12.79 -4.94
CA GLY A 73 -1.01 -13.19 -6.14
C GLY A 73 0.26 -12.38 -6.42
N ALA A 74 0.62 -11.42 -5.55
CA ALA A 74 1.93 -10.76 -5.55
C ALA A 74 2.43 -10.56 -4.11
N ASN A 75 2.39 -11.63 -3.31
CA ASN A 75 2.64 -11.60 -1.87
C ASN A 75 4.13 -11.63 -1.46
N ASP A 76 5.02 -10.99 -2.23
CA ASP A 76 6.46 -11.09 -1.99
C ASP A 76 6.91 -10.42 -0.69
N ALA A 77 6.26 -9.35 -0.23
CA ALA A 77 6.60 -8.72 1.05
C ALA A 77 6.16 -9.58 2.24
N ALA A 78 5.00 -10.23 2.16
CA ALA A 78 4.56 -11.19 3.17
C ALA A 78 5.54 -12.36 3.29
N LEU A 79 5.94 -12.95 2.16
CA LEU A 79 6.95 -14.01 2.12
C LEU A 79 8.29 -13.53 2.65
N SER A 80 8.72 -12.33 2.25
CA SER A 80 9.97 -11.75 2.72
C SER A 80 9.98 -11.58 4.24
N LYS A 81 8.90 -11.03 4.80
CA LYS A 81 8.76 -10.81 6.25
C LYS A 81 8.79 -12.12 7.04
N ALA A 82 8.18 -13.19 6.50
CA ALA A 82 8.23 -14.52 7.11
C ALA A 82 9.63 -15.16 7.00
N ALA A 83 10.33 -14.97 5.88
CA ALA A 83 11.66 -15.55 5.65
C ALA A 83 12.79 -14.77 6.36
N GLY A 84 12.58 -13.49 6.68
CA GLY A 84 13.62 -12.61 7.23
C GLY A 84 14.60 -12.08 6.17
N GLU A 85 14.33 -12.30 4.89
CA GLU A 85 15.11 -11.81 3.75
C GLU A 85 14.20 -11.49 2.55
N ILE A 86 14.72 -10.75 1.56
CA ILE A 86 13.93 -10.40 0.37
C ILE A 86 13.68 -11.65 -0.47
N VAL A 87 12.41 -12.04 -0.56
CA VAL A 87 11.90 -13.07 -1.47
C VAL A 87 11.43 -12.39 -2.76
N LYS A 88 11.69 -13.02 -3.90
CA LYS A 88 11.19 -12.57 -5.21
C LYS A 88 10.29 -13.64 -5.80
N LEU A 89 9.15 -13.21 -6.31
CA LEU A 89 8.25 -14.09 -7.05
C LEU A 89 8.71 -14.19 -8.51
N PRO A 90 8.65 -15.39 -9.12
CA PRO A 90 8.95 -15.55 -10.55
C PRO A 90 7.91 -14.85 -11.42
N GLU A 91 6.65 -14.83 -10.98
CA GLU A 91 5.52 -14.20 -11.65
C GLU A 91 4.53 -13.67 -10.61
N THR A 92 3.75 -12.66 -11.00
CA THR A 92 2.70 -12.05 -10.17
C THR A 92 1.37 -12.13 -10.91
N ASN A 93 0.29 -12.47 -10.23
CA ASN A 93 -1.05 -12.55 -10.80
C ASN A 93 -2.07 -11.83 -9.93
N THR A 94 -2.37 -10.58 -10.25
CA THR A 94 -3.34 -9.77 -9.51
C THR A 94 -3.90 -8.63 -10.36
N ILE A 95 -5.15 -8.23 -10.15
CA ILE A 95 -5.75 -7.02 -10.72
C ILE A 95 -5.09 -5.72 -10.23
N ALA A 96 -4.38 -5.75 -9.09
CA ALA A 96 -3.67 -4.60 -8.54
C ALA A 96 -2.32 -4.39 -9.25
N ASP A 97 -2.37 -3.81 -10.44
CA ASP A 97 -1.25 -3.55 -11.34
C ASP A 97 -0.07 -2.80 -10.69
N GLY A 98 -0.33 -1.78 -9.89
CA GLY A 98 0.67 -1.01 -9.14
C GLY A 98 1.37 -1.78 -8.01
N ARG A 99 0.95 -3.02 -7.75
CA ARG A 99 1.35 -3.84 -6.59
C ARG A 99 2.17 -5.09 -6.99
N ARG A 100 2.83 -5.04 -8.15
CA ARG A 100 3.62 -6.17 -8.71
C ARG A 100 5.14 -6.02 -8.59
N ALA A 101 5.64 -4.95 -7.96
CA ALA A 101 7.08 -4.72 -7.84
C ALA A 101 7.63 -5.31 -6.55
N SER A 102 8.79 -5.96 -6.62
CA SER A 102 9.46 -6.50 -5.44
C SER A 102 10.07 -5.41 -4.56
N LEU A 103 10.18 -5.73 -3.27
CA LEU A 103 10.88 -4.89 -2.29
C LEU A 103 12.31 -4.49 -2.71
N GLY A 104 12.66 -3.23 -2.45
CA GLY A 104 13.98 -2.68 -2.70
C GLY A 104 14.94 -2.89 -1.52
N SER A 105 16.25 -2.81 -1.79
CA SER A 105 17.28 -2.96 -0.74
C SER A 105 17.23 -1.86 0.33
N LEU A 106 16.68 -0.69 0.00
CA LEU A 106 16.51 0.43 0.94
C LEU A 106 15.20 0.36 1.73
N THR A 107 14.16 -0.23 1.15
CA THR A 107 12.83 -0.31 1.78
C THR A 107 12.70 -1.56 2.65
N TRP A 108 13.39 -2.65 2.30
CA TRP A 108 13.37 -3.89 3.06
C TRP A 108 13.73 -3.73 4.55
N PRO A 109 14.82 -3.02 4.95
CA PRO A 109 15.12 -2.85 6.37
C PRO A 109 13.96 -2.19 7.14
N VAL A 110 13.28 -1.21 6.54
CA VAL A 110 12.12 -0.55 7.15
C VAL A 110 10.93 -1.50 7.25
N VAL A 111 10.64 -2.26 6.20
CA VAL A 111 9.56 -3.27 6.21
C VAL A 111 9.84 -4.38 7.23
N ARG A 112 11.09 -4.81 7.37
CA ARG A 112 11.50 -5.81 8.36
C ARG A 112 11.29 -5.30 9.78
N ASP A 113 11.77 -4.09 10.08
CA ASP A 113 11.93 -3.59 11.45
C ASP A 113 10.74 -2.75 11.95
N LEU A 114 10.05 -2.00 11.09
CA LEU A 114 9.03 -1.01 11.49
C LEU A 114 7.61 -1.32 11.06
N VAL A 115 7.42 -2.20 10.07
CA VAL A 115 6.08 -2.69 9.70
C VAL A 115 5.75 -3.86 10.61
N ASP A 116 4.60 -3.85 11.27
CA ASP A 116 4.21 -4.84 12.26
C ASP A 116 3.78 -6.16 11.58
N ALA A 117 3.01 -6.11 10.50
CA ALA A 117 2.61 -7.29 9.72
C ALA A 117 2.25 -6.95 8.27
N VAL A 118 2.15 -7.98 7.43
CA VAL A 118 1.63 -7.88 6.05
C VAL A 118 0.33 -8.68 5.95
N ILE A 119 -0.75 -8.01 5.60
CA ILE A 119 -2.07 -8.60 5.38
C ILE A 119 -2.21 -8.85 3.88
N THR A 120 -2.38 -10.12 3.53
CA THR A 120 -2.62 -10.54 2.15
C THR A 120 -4.11 -10.69 1.90
N VAL A 121 -4.61 -10.11 0.81
CA VAL A 121 -6.02 -10.21 0.38
C VAL A 121 -6.14 -10.75 -1.04
N GLU A 122 -7.24 -11.44 -1.32
CA GLU A 122 -7.58 -11.94 -2.65
C GLU A 122 -8.10 -10.81 -3.55
N ASP A 123 -7.95 -10.95 -4.87
CA ASP A 123 -8.41 -9.95 -5.84
C ASP A 123 -9.91 -9.65 -5.72
N GLN A 124 -10.74 -10.64 -5.37
CA GLN A 124 -12.17 -10.42 -5.16
C GLN A 124 -12.43 -9.48 -3.97
N GLU A 125 -11.65 -9.58 -2.88
CA GLU A 125 -11.76 -8.68 -1.74
C GLU A 125 -11.34 -7.26 -2.13
N ILE A 126 -10.36 -7.11 -3.03
CA ILE A 126 -9.96 -5.82 -3.61
C ILE A 126 -11.11 -5.22 -4.42
N VAL A 127 -11.78 -6.02 -5.26
CA VAL A 127 -12.95 -5.57 -6.04
C VAL A 127 -14.07 -5.08 -5.13
N GLU A 128 -14.42 -5.84 -4.09
CA GLU A 128 -15.46 -5.43 -3.15
C GLU A 128 -15.09 -4.13 -2.40
N ALA A 129 -13.82 -3.97 -2.01
CA ALA A 129 -13.35 -2.74 -1.40
C ALA A 129 -13.40 -1.55 -2.38
N THR A 130 -13.00 -1.73 -3.64
CA THR A 130 -13.13 -0.71 -4.69
C THR A 130 -14.58 -0.30 -4.86
N LYS A 131 -15.51 -1.28 -4.91
CA LYS A 131 -16.94 -1.02 -5.01
C LYS A 131 -17.45 -0.20 -3.82
N LEU A 132 -17.05 -0.53 -2.60
CA LEU A 132 -17.41 0.26 -1.41
C LEU A 132 -16.86 1.68 -1.46
N CYS A 133 -15.64 1.90 -1.95
CA CYS A 133 -15.12 3.25 -2.17
C CYS A 133 -16.02 4.06 -3.13
N TYR A 134 -16.58 3.43 -4.16
CA TYR A 134 -17.42 4.10 -5.15
C TYR A 134 -18.84 4.33 -4.60
N GLU A 135 -19.42 3.31 -3.97
CA GLU A 135 -20.82 3.30 -3.55
C GLU A 135 -21.03 4.02 -2.21
N VAL A 136 -20.04 4.00 -1.32
CA VAL A 136 -20.16 4.59 0.03
C VAL A 136 -19.36 5.87 0.13
N LEU A 137 -18.05 5.80 -0.13
CA LEU A 137 -17.16 6.97 0.02
C LEU A 137 -17.32 7.98 -1.12
N LYS A 138 -17.89 7.55 -2.26
CA LYS A 138 -18.02 8.33 -3.51
C LYS A 138 -16.66 8.79 -4.06
N VAL A 139 -15.62 7.99 -3.80
CA VAL A 139 -14.26 8.24 -4.28
C VAL A 139 -13.92 7.20 -5.35
N VAL A 140 -13.55 7.68 -6.54
CA VAL A 140 -13.07 6.83 -7.63
C VAL A 140 -11.61 6.46 -7.37
N VAL A 141 -11.40 5.22 -6.93
CA VAL A 141 -10.10 4.63 -6.64
C VAL A 141 -9.75 3.52 -7.64
N GLU A 142 -8.48 3.32 -7.92
CA GLU A 142 -8.03 2.12 -8.65
C GLU A 142 -7.94 0.92 -7.70
N PRO A 143 -7.92 -0.34 -8.19
CA PRO A 143 -7.77 -1.52 -7.34
C PRO A 143 -6.55 -1.46 -6.41
N SER A 144 -5.41 -1.02 -6.94
CA SER A 144 -4.16 -0.82 -6.19
C SER A 144 -4.28 0.21 -5.06
N GLY A 145 -5.24 1.14 -5.16
CA GLY A 145 -5.56 2.16 -4.15
C GLY A 145 -6.56 1.69 -3.09
N ALA A 146 -7.43 0.74 -3.42
CA ALA A 146 -8.46 0.23 -2.50
C ALA A 146 -7.97 -0.88 -1.57
N ILE A 147 -6.80 -1.47 -1.84
CA ILE A 147 -6.33 -2.67 -1.13
C ILE A 147 -6.17 -2.48 0.39
N GLY A 148 -5.90 -1.26 0.86
CA GLY A 148 -5.87 -0.96 2.29
C GLY A 148 -7.22 -1.17 2.96
N LEU A 149 -8.32 -0.80 2.29
CA LEU A 149 -9.67 -1.05 2.77
C LEU A 149 -10.02 -2.54 2.71
N ALA A 150 -9.61 -3.25 1.65
CA ALA A 150 -9.78 -4.70 1.57
C ALA A 150 -9.11 -5.41 2.75
N ALA A 151 -7.89 -5.00 3.11
CA ALA A 151 -7.17 -5.58 4.26
C ALA A 151 -7.93 -5.39 5.57
N VAL A 152 -8.47 -4.19 5.84
CA VAL A 152 -9.29 -3.94 7.05
C VAL A 152 -10.55 -4.81 7.07
N LEU A 153 -11.22 -4.98 5.93
CA LEU A 153 -12.46 -5.76 5.86
C LEU A 153 -12.24 -7.28 5.89
N SER A 154 -11.03 -7.74 5.61
CA SER A 154 -10.71 -9.17 5.58
C SER A 154 -10.85 -9.86 6.94
N ASP A 155 -11.21 -11.14 6.92
CA ASP A 155 -11.23 -11.98 8.12
C ASP A 155 -9.85 -12.06 8.78
N SER A 156 -8.79 -12.00 7.97
CA SER A 156 -7.40 -11.99 8.43
C SER A 156 -7.16 -10.81 9.36
N PHE A 157 -7.79 -9.65 9.13
CA PHE A 157 -7.73 -8.50 10.02
C PHE A 157 -8.72 -8.57 11.17
N GLN A 158 -10.01 -8.75 10.85
CA GLN A 158 -11.11 -8.65 11.81
C GLN A 158 -11.00 -9.68 12.93
N ASN A 159 -10.52 -10.90 12.63
CA ASN A 159 -10.44 -11.99 13.60
C ASN A 159 -9.06 -12.14 14.23
N ASN A 160 -8.12 -11.23 13.95
CA ASN A 160 -6.76 -11.35 14.48
C ASN A 160 -6.65 -10.82 15.91
N PRO A 161 -6.31 -11.66 16.90
CA PRO A 161 -6.17 -11.21 18.28
C PRO A 161 -5.03 -10.19 18.48
N ALA A 162 -4.05 -10.11 17.57
CA ALA A 162 -2.96 -9.14 17.65
C ALA A 162 -3.41 -7.70 17.36
N TRP A 163 -4.55 -7.53 16.68
CA TRP A 163 -5.07 -6.23 16.25
C TRP A 163 -6.44 -5.92 16.86
N LYS A 164 -6.89 -6.72 17.84
CA LYS A 164 -8.15 -6.53 18.56
C LYS A 164 -8.27 -5.16 19.24
N ASP A 165 -7.12 -4.57 19.59
CA ASP A 165 -7.04 -3.27 20.29
C ASP A 165 -6.82 -2.12 19.29
N SER A 166 -7.07 -2.33 18.00
CA SER A 166 -7.03 -1.28 16.97
C SER A 166 -8.37 -0.55 16.95
N ASN A 167 -8.42 0.66 17.50
CA ASN A 167 -9.66 1.42 17.65
C ASN A 167 -9.82 2.46 16.54
N HIS A 168 -8.73 3.16 16.19
CA HIS A 168 -8.71 4.19 15.16
C HIS A 168 -7.73 3.79 14.06
N VAL A 169 -8.27 3.29 12.96
CA VAL A 169 -7.51 2.74 11.84
C VAL A 169 -7.47 3.73 10.68
N GLY A 170 -6.30 4.29 10.39
CA GLY A 170 -6.04 5.07 9.19
C GLY A 170 -5.82 4.17 7.97
N ILE A 171 -6.45 4.48 6.85
CA ILE A 171 -6.32 3.70 5.60
C ILE A 171 -5.80 4.62 4.49
N VAL A 172 -4.67 4.25 3.88
CA VAL A 172 -4.11 5.01 2.76
C VAL A 172 -4.73 4.55 1.44
N LEU A 173 -5.60 5.39 0.86
CA LEU A 173 -6.12 5.23 -0.51
C LEU A 173 -5.11 5.77 -1.52
N SER A 174 -4.29 4.89 -2.12
CA SER A 174 -3.05 5.33 -2.76
C SER A 174 -3.18 5.87 -4.19
N GLY A 175 -4.31 5.70 -4.86
CA GLY A 175 -4.44 6.04 -6.29
C GLY A 175 -5.85 5.87 -6.85
N GLY A 176 -6.08 6.49 -8.00
CA GLY A 176 -7.38 6.56 -8.69
C GLY A 176 -7.27 6.51 -10.21
N ASN A 177 -6.14 6.04 -10.76
CA ASN A 177 -5.89 6.04 -12.21
C ASN A 177 -6.45 4.75 -12.84
N LEU A 178 -7.77 4.65 -12.91
CA LEU A 178 -8.45 3.50 -13.51
C LEU A 178 -9.03 3.85 -14.89
N ASP A 179 -8.84 2.95 -15.86
CA ASP A 179 -9.57 3.01 -17.12
C ASP A 179 -11.03 2.59 -16.91
N LEU A 180 -11.94 3.53 -17.13
CA LEU A 180 -13.39 3.35 -16.99
C LEU A 180 -14.09 3.23 -18.35
N GLY A 181 -13.37 2.94 -19.44
CA GLY A 181 -13.92 2.82 -20.79
C GLY A 181 -15.17 1.93 -20.85
N VAL A 182 -15.10 0.72 -20.27
CA VAL A 182 -16.24 -0.21 -20.23
C VAL A 182 -17.48 0.39 -19.57
N LEU A 183 -17.30 1.20 -18.52
CA LEU A 183 -18.41 1.89 -17.86
C LEU A 183 -19.04 2.93 -18.80
N TRP A 184 -18.22 3.72 -19.49
CA TRP A 184 -18.71 4.75 -20.41
C TRP A 184 -19.36 4.16 -21.65
N ASP A 185 -18.79 3.12 -22.24
CA ASP A 185 -19.36 2.39 -23.38
C ASP A 185 -20.76 1.85 -23.01
N SER A 186 -20.88 1.25 -21.82
CA SER A 186 -22.16 0.73 -21.32
C SER A 186 -23.21 1.80 -21.08
N ILE A 187 -22.83 3.00 -20.63
CA ILE A 187 -23.75 4.12 -20.37
C ILE A 187 -24.15 4.82 -21.67
N CYS A 188 -23.19 5.02 -22.58
CA CYS A 188 -23.39 5.74 -23.83
C CYS A 188 -23.98 4.87 -24.95
N GLY A 189 -24.03 3.55 -24.77
CA GLY A 189 -24.55 2.61 -25.77
C GLY A 189 -23.71 2.56 -27.05
N LEU A 190 -22.40 2.80 -26.93
CA LEU A 190 -21.42 2.69 -28.02
C LEU A 190 -20.77 1.30 -28.04
#